data_AF-A0A351D205-F1
#
_entry.id   AF-A0A351D205-F1
#
_cell.length_a   1.000
_cell.length_b   1.000
_cell.length_c   1.000
_cell.angle_alpha   90.00
_cell.angle_beta   90.00
_cell.angle_gamma   90.00
#
_symmetry.space_group_name_H-M   'P 1'
#
loop_
_entity.id
_entity.type
_entity.pdbx_description
1 polymer ?
#
loop_
_entity_poly.entity_id
_entity_poly.type
_entity_poly.pdbx_seq_one_letter_code
_entity_poly.pdbx_strand_id
1 'polypeptide(L)'
;MDHWLDNASAWRYWDVEAPDNQTVEWSFEENAISLGIQASASLNLFATVPHTVQLKVLQLTDASGFKTLAQSSGGVKTMLLEDTTMIPNAIYSESLLLAPGQITTMIIPRQQDAKFVALVTGYADLVPKTSVRLITIPVVSIPAPKADVALVDKVTFGLLADDEPAIPGVVRPATIKMNIEFGDKGIDQIAAKAY
;
A
#
# COMPACT_ATOMS: atom_id res chain seq x y z
N MET A 1 5.21 -7.83 11.61
CA MET A 1 5.44 -7.31 10.24
C MET A 1 4.70 -8.23 9.29
N ASP A 2 3.85 -7.66 8.45
CA ASP A 2 3.05 -8.42 7.50
C ASP A 2 3.60 -8.31 6.07
N HIS A 3 3.25 -9.28 5.22
CA HIS A 3 3.74 -9.45 3.86
C HIS A 3 2.58 -9.54 2.87
N TRP A 4 2.71 -8.87 1.73
CA TRP A 4 1.75 -8.94 0.64
C TRP A 4 1.91 -10.23 -0.17
N LEU A 5 0.78 -10.88 -0.47
CA LEU A 5 0.67 -12.03 -1.35
C LEU A 5 0.04 -11.59 -2.68
N ASP A 6 0.88 -11.38 -3.70
CA ASP A 6 0.44 -10.78 -4.97
C ASP A 6 -0.60 -11.65 -5.70
N ASN A 7 -0.43 -12.96 -5.67
CA ASN A 7 -1.37 -13.92 -6.26
C ASN A 7 -2.76 -13.90 -5.60
N ALA A 8 -2.84 -13.57 -4.31
CA ALA A 8 -4.08 -13.49 -3.55
C ALA A 8 -4.62 -12.05 -3.47
N SER A 9 -3.81 -11.05 -3.87
CA SER A 9 -4.09 -9.63 -3.66
C SER A 9 -4.51 -9.33 -2.22
N ALA A 10 -3.79 -9.92 -1.26
CA ALA A 10 -4.10 -9.87 0.16
C ALA A 10 -2.83 -9.86 1.01
N TRP A 11 -2.96 -9.35 2.22
CA TRP A 11 -1.94 -9.45 3.25
C TRP A 11 -1.97 -10.83 3.90
N ARG A 12 -0.80 -11.38 4.24
CA ARG A 12 -0.67 -12.77 4.70
C ARG A 12 -1.24 -12.99 6.11
N TYR A 13 -1.06 -12.03 7.00
CA TYR A 13 -1.37 -12.19 8.43
C TYR A 13 -2.39 -11.16 8.96
N TRP A 14 -2.73 -10.13 8.19
CA TRP A 14 -3.69 -9.11 8.59
C TRP A 14 -5.12 -9.66 8.52
N ASP A 15 -5.78 -9.63 9.67
CA ASP A 15 -7.20 -9.90 9.78
C ASP A 15 -7.99 -8.64 9.42
N VAL A 16 -8.72 -8.69 8.30
CA VAL A 16 -9.55 -7.59 7.80
C VAL A 16 -10.74 -7.31 8.71
N GLU A 17 -11.20 -8.30 9.47
CA GLU A 17 -12.37 -8.20 10.34
C GLU A 17 -12.00 -7.85 11.79
N ALA A 18 -10.71 -7.62 12.08
CA ALA A 18 -10.26 -7.23 13.40
C ALA A 18 -10.99 -5.95 13.88
N PRO A 19 -11.53 -5.91 15.11
CA PRO A 19 -12.24 -4.74 15.64
C PRO A 19 -11.41 -3.45 15.58
N ASP A 20 -10.10 -3.59 15.79
CA ASP A 20 -9.12 -2.51 15.70
C ASP A 20 -9.17 -1.76 14.36
N ASN A 21 -9.54 -2.44 13.26
CA ASN A 21 -9.66 -1.82 11.93
C ASN A 21 -10.80 -0.79 11.86
N GLN A 22 -11.79 -0.90 12.74
CA GLN A 22 -12.95 0.01 12.78
C GLN A 22 -12.72 1.20 13.71
N THR A 23 -11.86 1.06 14.71
CA THR A 23 -11.61 2.07 15.74
C THR A 23 -10.30 2.83 15.54
N VAL A 24 -9.45 2.40 14.61
CA VAL A 24 -8.18 3.09 14.34
C VAL A 24 -8.40 4.49 13.78
N GLU A 25 -7.60 5.43 14.26
CA GLU A 25 -7.53 6.78 13.71
C GLU A 25 -6.63 6.81 12.47
N TRP A 26 -7.19 7.22 11.33
CA TRP A 26 -6.47 7.31 10.05
C TRP A 26 -5.76 8.66 9.90
N SER A 27 -4.78 8.94 10.76
CA SER A 27 -4.03 10.19 10.77
C SER A 27 -3.06 10.32 9.58
N PHE A 28 -2.72 11.56 9.20
CA PHE A 28 -1.66 11.82 8.22
C PHE A 28 -0.30 11.31 8.72
N GLU A 29 0.50 10.72 7.83
CA GLU A 29 1.86 10.29 8.15
C GLU A 29 2.81 10.54 6.96
N GLU A 30 3.84 11.34 7.19
CA GLU A 30 4.87 11.65 6.20
C GLU A 30 5.71 10.42 5.87
N ASN A 31 6.15 10.26 4.62
CA ASN A 31 6.96 9.13 4.15
C ASN A 31 6.38 7.72 4.43
N ALA A 32 5.06 7.62 4.59
CA ALA A 32 4.39 6.39 5.01
C ALA A 32 4.27 5.33 3.90
N ILE A 33 4.43 5.71 2.63
CA ILE A 33 4.34 4.80 1.49
C ILE A 33 5.60 4.94 0.64
N SER A 34 6.39 3.87 0.56
CA SER A 34 7.60 3.79 -0.24
C SER A 34 7.42 2.77 -1.37
N LEU A 35 7.70 3.20 -2.60
CA LEU A 35 7.58 2.44 -3.83
C LEU A 35 8.95 2.32 -4.48
N GLY A 36 9.62 1.19 -4.31
CA GLY A 36 10.77 0.79 -5.11
C GLY A 36 10.29 0.27 -6.46
N ILE A 37 10.73 0.90 -7.54
CA ILE A 37 10.24 0.67 -8.90
C ILE A 37 11.37 0.15 -9.77
N GLN A 38 11.12 -0.98 -10.44
CA GLN A 38 12.02 -1.55 -11.43
C GLN A 38 11.25 -1.78 -12.74
N ALA A 39 11.59 -1.01 -13.78
CA ALA A 39 11.06 -1.20 -15.12
C ALA A 39 11.94 -2.13 -15.94
N SER A 40 11.32 -3.07 -16.65
CA SER A 40 12.00 -3.92 -17.62
C SER A 40 12.61 -3.09 -18.75
N ALA A 41 13.71 -3.57 -19.34
CA ALA A 41 14.24 -3.02 -20.59
C ALA A 41 13.25 -3.16 -21.76
N SER A 42 12.30 -4.10 -21.66
CA SER A 42 11.20 -4.30 -22.60
C SER A 42 9.89 -3.64 -22.14
N LEU A 43 9.94 -2.62 -21.28
CA LEU A 43 8.74 -1.94 -20.76
C LEU A 43 7.78 -1.53 -21.89
N ASN A 44 6.48 -1.82 -21.72
CA ASN A 44 5.42 -1.38 -22.64
C ASN A 44 5.74 -1.70 -24.10
N LEU A 45 6.08 -2.97 -24.35
CA LEU A 45 6.56 -3.43 -25.63
C LEU A 45 5.42 -3.44 -26.65
N PHE A 46 5.45 -2.49 -27.57
CA PHE A 46 4.51 -2.40 -28.68
C PHE A 46 5.26 -2.42 -29.99
N ALA A 47 4.85 -3.30 -30.92
CA ALA A 47 5.54 -3.51 -32.20
C ALA A 47 7.06 -3.68 -32.04
N THR A 48 7.49 -4.45 -31.02
CA THR A 48 8.90 -4.73 -30.66
C THR A 48 9.72 -3.53 -30.17
N VAL A 49 9.09 -2.38 -29.92
CA VAL A 49 9.73 -1.19 -29.39
C VAL A 49 9.27 -0.94 -27.94
N PRO A 50 10.19 -0.84 -26.97
CA PRO A 50 9.87 -0.45 -25.60
C PRO A 50 9.46 1.03 -25.54
N HIS A 51 8.47 1.35 -24.71
CA HIS A 51 7.96 2.71 -24.54
C HIS A 51 7.89 3.11 -23.07
N THR A 52 7.82 4.42 -22.83
CA THR A 52 7.55 4.93 -21.49
C THR A 52 6.13 4.56 -21.05
N VAL A 53 5.93 4.49 -19.73
CA VAL A 53 4.63 4.26 -19.10
C VAL A 53 4.38 5.34 -18.06
N GLN A 54 3.18 5.89 -18.04
CA GLN A 54 2.71 6.68 -16.90
C GLN A 54 2.27 5.73 -15.79
N LEU A 55 2.88 5.86 -14.61
CA LEU A 55 2.37 5.34 -13.36
C LEU A 55 1.65 6.46 -12.62
N LYS A 56 0.39 6.26 -12.26
CA LYS A 56 -0.36 7.12 -11.34
C LYS A 56 -0.69 6.34 -10.08
N VAL A 57 -0.24 6.85 -8.95
CA VAL A 57 -0.52 6.32 -7.62
C VAL A 57 -1.68 7.13 -7.04
N LEU A 58 -2.70 6.44 -6.55
CA LEU A 58 -3.88 7.05 -5.93
C LEU A 58 -3.99 6.57 -4.49
N GLN A 59 -4.42 7.47 -3.59
CA GLN A 59 -4.87 7.06 -2.26
C GLN A 59 -6.37 7.27 -2.15
N LEU A 60 -7.05 6.25 -1.62
CA LEU A 60 -8.51 6.19 -1.57
C LEU A 60 -8.97 6.00 -0.12
N THR A 61 -10.08 6.63 0.23
CA THR A 61 -10.80 6.38 1.49
C THR A 61 -11.69 5.13 1.40
N ASP A 62 -12.18 4.82 0.19
CA ASP A 62 -13.00 3.67 -0.14
C ASP A 62 -12.68 3.16 -1.57
N ALA A 63 -12.76 1.84 -1.77
CA ALA A 63 -12.36 1.21 -3.03
C ALA A 63 -13.51 0.90 -3.99
N SER A 64 -14.79 1.12 -3.63
CA SER A 64 -15.93 0.65 -4.42
C SER A 64 -16.01 1.28 -5.82
N GLY A 65 -16.00 2.61 -5.89
CA GLY A 65 -16.02 3.34 -7.16
C GLY A 65 -14.77 3.10 -8.01
N PHE A 66 -13.61 3.00 -7.37
CA PHE A 66 -12.35 2.63 -8.03
C PHE A 66 -12.44 1.24 -8.68
N LYS A 67 -12.96 0.23 -7.95
CA LYS A 67 -13.12 -1.13 -8.47
C LYS A 67 -14.00 -1.18 -9.72
N THR A 68 -15.05 -0.34 -9.79
CA THR A 68 -15.90 -0.22 -10.98
C THR A 68 -15.11 0.34 -12.17
N LEU A 69 -14.33 1.41 -11.98
CA LEU A 69 -13.47 1.95 -13.05
C LEU A 69 -12.43 0.93 -13.51
N ALA A 70 -11.86 0.17 -12.58
CA ALA A 70 -10.86 -0.87 -12.85
C ALA A 70 -11.42 -2.11 -13.59
N GLN A 71 -12.69 -2.12 -14.00
CA GLN A 71 -13.27 -3.22 -14.81
C GLN A 71 -13.12 -3.02 -16.31
N SER A 72 -12.73 -1.83 -16.78
CA SER A 72 -12.67 -1.53 -18.22
C SER A 72 -11.46 -0.68 -18.58
N SER A 73 -10.97 -0.83 -19.81
CA SER A 73 -9.88 0.03 -20.34
C SER A 73 -10.26 1.51 -20.35
N GLY A 74 -11.54 1.82 -20.60
CA GLY A 74 -12.09 3.17 -20.49
C GLY A 74 -11.95 3.74 -19.08
N GLY A 75 -12.31 2.98 -18.05
CA GLY A 75 -12.15 3.41 -16.67
C GLY A 75 -10.68 3.53 -16.23
N VAL A 76 -9.79 2.66 -16.71
CA VAL A 76 -8.33 2.82 -16.52
C VAL A 76 -7.85 4.14 -17.12
N LYS A 77 -8.29 4.45 -18.35
CA LYS A 77 -7.97 5.72 -19.01
C LYS A 77 -8.50 6.93 -18.22
N THR A 78 -9.73 6.87 -17.72
CA THR A 78 -10.28 7.91 -16.84
C THR A 78 -9.41 8.12 -15.61
N MET A 79 -9.02 7.05 -14.92
CA MET A 79 -8.17 7.17 -13.73
C MET A 79 -6.81 7.80 -14.03
N LEU A 80 -6.22 7.53 -15.19
CA LEU A 80 -4.94 8.12 -15.60
C LEU A 80 -5.04 9.62 -15.92
N LEU A 81 -6.08 10.01 -16.68
CA LEU A 81 -6.16 11.35 -17.28
C LEU A 81 -6.87 12.39 -16.41
N GLU A 82 -7.87 11.98 -15.64
CA GLU A 82 -8.69 12.92 -14.87
C GLU A 82 -8.01 13.38 -13.58
N ASP A 83 -8.41 14.55 -13.08
CA ASP A 83 -7.98 15.03 -11.76
C ASP A 83 -8.46 14.10 -10.64
N THR A 84 -7.74 14.10 -9.51
CA THR A 84 -8.06 13.26 -8.34
C THR A 84 -9.51 13.40 -7.88
N THR A 85 -10.06 14.61 -7.92
CA THR A 85 -11.44 14.93 -7.49
C THR A 85 -12.51 14.27 -8.37
N MET A 86 -12.15 13.87 -9.59
CA MET A 86 -13.04 13.17 -10.53
C MET A 86 -12.97 11.64 -10.36
N ILE A 87 -12.02 11.15 -9.57
CA ILE A 87 -11.87 9.73 -9.26
C ILE A 87 -12.62 9.44 -7.95
N PRO A 88 -13.63 8.56 -7.95
CA PRO A 88 -14.44 8.30 -6.77
C PRO A 88 -13.60 7.95 -5.54
N ASN A 89 -13.82 8.67 -4.44
CA ASN A 89 -13.17 8.47 -3.14
C ASN A 89 -11.64 8.61 -3.14
N ALA A 90 -11.05 9.16 -4.20
CA ALA A 90 -9.63 9.48 -4.23
C ALA A 90 -9.38 10.81 -3.52
N ILE A 91 -8.38 10.81 -2.65
CA ILE A 91 -7.97 11.98 -1.85
C ILE A 91 -6.56 12.46 -2.18
N TYR A 92 -5.81 11.65 -2.92
CA TYR A 92 -4.45 11.97 -3.34
C TYR A 92 -4.13 11.30 -4.68
N SER A 93 -3.32 11.97 -5.49
CA SER A 93 -2.67 11.34 -6.63
C SER A 93 -1.25 11.86 -6.81
N GLU A 94 -0.33 10.98 -7.19
CA GLU A 94 0.99 11.34 -7.69
C GLU A 94 1.30 10.54 -8.96
N SER A 95 1.92 11.19 -9.94
CA SER A 95 2.26 10.54 -11.22
C SER A 95 3.76 10.56 -11.46
N LEU A 96 4.25 9.50 -12.10
CA LEU A 96 5.63 9.33 -12.54
C LEU A 96 5.65 8.73 -13.93
N LEU A 97 6.53 9.24 -14.79
CA LEU A 97 6.84 8.60 -16.06
C LEU A 97 8.00 7.64 -15.87
N LEU A 98 7.80 6.39 -16.26
CA LEU A 98 8.79 5.32 -16.21
C LEU A 98 9.34 5.08 -17.61
N ALA A 99 10.66 5.14 -17.75
CA ALA A 99 11.37 4.76 -18.96
C ALA A 99 11.77 3.26 -18.93
N PRO A 100 11.94 2.62 -20.10
CA PRO A 100 12.48 1.26 -20.15
C PRO A 100 13.81 1.14 -19.41
N GLY A 101 13.94 0.11 -18.56
CA GLY A 101 15.14 -0.15 -17.75
C GLY A 101 15.32 0.77 -16.53
N GLN A 102 14.41 1.70 -16.26
CA GLN A 102 14.53 2.64 -15.15
C GLN A 102 14.37 1.94 -13.80
N ILE A 103 15.27 2.28 -12.87
CA ILE A 103 15.17 1.91 -11.46
C ILE A 103 15.05 3.21 -10.66
N THR A 104 14.00 3.33 -9.85
CA THR A 104 13.75 4.56 -9.07
C THR A 104 12.96 4.25 -7.82
N THR A 105 12.86 5.23 -6.92
CA THR A 105 12.05 5.15 -5.71
C THR A 105 11.14 6.36 -5.64
N MET A 106 9.85 6.13 -5.36
CA MET A 106 8.89 7.17 -5.01
C MET A 106 8.53 7.01 -3.53
N ILE A 107 8.53 8.11 -2.78
CA ILE A 107 8.16 8.13 -1.36
C ILE A 107 7.08 9.19 -1.21
N ILE A 108 5.92 8.78 -0.70
CA ILE A 108 4.76 9.67 -0.57
C ILE A 108 4.21 9.61 0.86
N PRO A 109 3.63 10.71 1.35
CA PRO A 109 2.90 10.71 2.61
C PRO A 109 1.62 9.87 2.48
N ARG A 110 1.18 9.24 3.56
CA ARG A 110 -0.18 8.70 3.68
C ARG A 110 -1.09 9.83 4.11
N GLN A 111 -2.03 10.21 3.25
CA GLN A 111 -3.01 11.25 3.56
C GLN A 111 -3.93 10.80 4.69
N GLN A 112 -4.51 11.76 5.40
CA GLN A 112 -5.56 11.48 6.37
C GLN A 112 -6.69 10.69 5.69
N ASP A 113 -7.23 9.69 6.38
CA ASP A 113 -8.31 8.82 5.90
C ASP A 113 -7.95 7.90 4.71
N ALA A 114 -6.69 7.89 4.24
CA ALA A 114 -6.23 6.97 3.21
C ALA A 114 -6.22 5.51 3.71
N LYS A 115 -7.08 4.67 3.14
CA LYS A 115 -7.21 3.23 3.47
C LYS A 115 -6.70 2.31 2.38
N PHE A 116 -6.54 2.82 1.16
CA PHE A 116 -6.07 2.05 0.01
C PHE A 116 -5.05 2.84 -0.78
N VAL A 117 -4.11 2.13 -1.39
CA VAL A 117 -3.18 2.62 -2.40
C VAL A 117 -3.47 1.88 -3.70
N ALA A 118 -3.79 2.63 -4.75
CA ALA A 118 -3.98 2.11 -6.08
C ALA A 118 -2.82 2.51 -7.00
N LEU A 119 -2.32 1.55 -7.78
CA LEU A 119 -1.35 1.75 -8.84
C LEU A 119 -2.10 1.61 -10.16
N VAL A 120 -2.08 2.65 -10.99
CA VAL A 120 -2.71 2.67 -12.31
C VAL A 120 -1.64 2.98 -13.35
N THR A 121 -1.53 2.14 -14.37
CA THR A 121 -0.48 2.25 -15.40
C THR A 121 -1.06 2.42 -16.80
N GLY A 122 -0.45 3.32 -17.56
CA GLY A 122 -0.81 3.62 -18.94
C GLY A 122 -0.13 2.72 -19.98
N TYR A 123 -0.17 1.39 -19.80
CA TYR A 123 0.29 0.46 -20.85
C TYR A 123 -0.55 0.59 -22.13
N ALA A 124 0.04 0.33 -23.29
CA ALA A 124 -0.62 0.53 -24.59
C ALA A 124 -1.96 -0.23 -24.71
N ASP A 125 -2.01 -1.47 -24.23
CA ASP A 125 -3.22 -2.30 -24.31
C ASP A 125 -4.29 -1.94 -23.26
N LEU A 126 -3.93 -1.16 -22.22
CA LEU A 126 -4.79 -0.75 -21.10
C LEU A 126 -5.64 -1.89 -20.50
N VAL A 127 -5.09 -3.10 -20.42
CA VAL A 127 -5.78 -4.28 -19.90
C VAL A 127 -5.92 -4.12 -18.38
N PRO A 128 -7.14 -3.98 -17.82
CA PRO A 128 -7.29 -3.58 -16.42
C PRO A 128 -6.60 -4.53 -15.43
N LYS A 129 -6.63 -5.83 -15.71
CA LYS A 129 -6.01 -6.87 -14.88
C LYS A 129 -4.49 -6.70 -14.74
N THR A 130 -3.80 -6.16 -15.75
CA THR A 130 -2.35 -5.98 -15.72
C THR A 130 -1.96 -4.52 -15.50
N SER A 131 -2.86 -3.58 -15.78
CA SER A 131 -2.63 -2.15 -15.63
C SER A 131 -2.96 -1.60 -14.25
N VAL A 132 -3.77 -2.32 -13.46
CA VAL A 132 -4.26 -1.84 -12.17
C VAL A 132 -3.88 -2.79 -11.04
N ARG A 133 -3.46 -2.22 -9.91
CA ARG A 133 -3.27 -2.92 -8.64
C ARG A 133 -3.87 -2.08 -7.52
N LEU A 134 -4.56 -2.73 -6.61
CA LEU A 134 -5.16 -2.10 -5.42
C LEU A 134 -4.61 -2.82 -4.19
N ILE A 135 -4.00 -2.05 -3.30
CA ILE A 135 -3.40 -2.52 -2.06
C ILE A 135 -4.15 -1.85 -0.92
N THR A 136 -4.71 -2.64 -0.01
CA THR A 136 -5.29 -2.11 1.23
C THR A 136 -4.17 -1.75 2.19
N ILE A 137 -4.29 -0.66 2.94
CA ILE A 137 -3.36 -0.33 4.01
C ILE A 137 -3.77 -1.10 5.26
N PRO A 138 -2.95 -2.01 5.79
CA PRO A 138 -3.32 -2.78 6.97
C PRO A 138 -3.18 -1.92 8.21
N VAL A 139 -3.85 -2.34 9.28
CA VAL A 139 -3.69 -1.77 10.61
C VAL A 139 -2.74 -2.67 11.39
N VAL A 140 -1.78 -2.05 12.06
CA VAL A 140 -0.79 -2.75 12.88
C VAL A 140 -0.97 -2.36 14.34
N SER A 141 -0.91 -3.36 15.21
CA SER A 141 -0.82 -3.15 16.65
C SER A 141 0.64 -3.26 17.05
N ILE A 142 1.17 -2.18 17.62
CA ILE A 142 2.49 -2.17 18.25
C ILE A 142 2.24 -2.56 19.70
N PRO A 143 2.61 -3.78 20.13
CA PRO A 143 2.47 -4.17 21.53
C PRO A 143 3.30 -3.20 22.35
N ALA A 144 2.73 -2.77 23.48
CA ALA A 144 3.45 -1.84 24.33
C ALA A 144 4.79 -2.45 24.78
N PRO A 145 5.82 -1.60 24.99
CA PRO A 145 7.04 -2.06 25.62
C PRO A 145 6.66 -2.76 26.92
N LYS A 146 7.14 -3.99 27.13
CA LYS A 146 7.00 -4.65 28.43
C LYS A 146 7.71 -3.75 29.44
N ALA A 147 7.00 -3.34 30.49
CA ALA A 147 7.60 -2.59 31.59
C ALA A 147 8.85 -3.34 32.10
N ASP A 148 9.91 -2.60 32.44
CA ASP A 148 11.11 -3.19 33.00
C ASP A 148 10.74 -3.89 34.31
N VAL A 149 10.72 -5.23 34.28
CA VAL A 149 10.33 -6.05 35.44
C VAL A 149 11.19 -5.64 36.64
N ALA A 150 10.53 -5.17 37.70
CA ALA A 150 11.17 -4.61 38.88
C ALA A 150 12.11 -5.64 39.54
N LEU A 151 13.16 -5.17 40.22
CA LEU A 151 14.10 -6.05 40.91
C LEU A 151 13.39 -6.95 41.95
N VAL A 152 12.37 -6.40 42.63
CA VAL A 152 11.52 -7.11 43.59
C VAL A 152 10.76 -8.28 42.95
N ASP A 153 10.26 -8.12 41.73
CA ASP A 153 9.57 -9.19 40.97
C ASP A 153 10.54 -10.28 40.55
N LYS A 154 11.75 -9.88 40.12
CA LYS A 154 12.80 -10.84 39.75
C LYS A 154 13.21 -11.70 40.94
N VAL A 155 13.35 -11.11 42.13
CA VAL A 155 13.77 -11.86 43.34
C VAL A 155 12.62 -12.61 44.02
N THR A 156 11.38 -12.21 43.78
CA THR A 156 10.19 -12.90 44.29
C THR A 156 9.58 -13.87 43.28
N PHE A 157 10.21 -14.06 42.12
CA PHE A 157 9.67 -14.86 41.01
C PHE A 157 8.23 -14.45 40.63
N GLY A 158 7.91 -13.16 40.74
CA GLY A 158 6.59 -12.61 40.46
C GLY A 158 5.54 -12.81 41.56
N LEU A 159 5.90 -13.33 42.75
CA LEU A 159 4.95 -13.53 43.85
C LEU A 159 4.47 -12.21 44.50
N LEU A 160 5.26 -11.14 44.38
CA LEU A 160 4.94 -9.82 44.91
C LEU A 160 4.82 -8.76 43.80
N ALA A 161 4.64 -9.20 42.55
CA ALA A 161 4.41 -8.27 41.45
C ALA A 161 3.09 -7.54 41.65
N ASP A 162 3.15 -6.22 41.73
CA ASP A 162 1.97 -5.40 41.56
C ASP A 162 1.48 -5.59 40.12
N ASP A 163 0.19 -5.92 39.94
CA ASP A 163 -0.46 -5.96 38.63
C ASP A 163 -0.52 -4.53 38.06
N GLU A 164 0.61 -4.03 37.55
CA GLU A 164 0.62 -2.79 36.79
C GLU A 164 -0.29 -2.98 35.55
N PRO A 165 -1.22 -2.04 35.30
CA PRO A 165 -2.07 -2.14 34.13
C PRO A 165 -1.19 -2.17 32.88
N ALA A 166 -1.33 -3.22 32.08
CA ALA A 166 -0.61 -3.35 30.82
C ALA A 166 -0.82 -2.07 29.99
N ILE A 167 0.28 -1.41 29.61
CA ILE A 167 0.22 -0.27 28.69
C ILE A 167 -0.50 -0.77 27.43
N PRO A 168 -1.62 -0.16 27.02
CA PRO A 168 -2.32 -0.60 25.83
C PRO A 168 -1.41 -0.42 24.61
N GLY A 169 -1.35 -1.44 23.75
CA GLY A 169 -0.63 -1.35 22.49
C GLY A 169 -1.17 -0.21 21.63
N VAL A 170 -0.31 0.40 20.83
CA VAL A 170 -0.70 1.47 19.90
C VAL A 170 -1.18 0.83 18.61
N VAL A 171 -2.46 1.02 18.29
CA VAL A 171 -3.05 0.62 17.01
C VAL A 171 -2.93 1.78 16.04
N ARG A 172 -2.33 1.55 14.87
CA ARG A 172 -2.19 2.58 13.84
C ARG A 172 -2.23 1.98 12.43
N PRO A 173 -2.55 2.79 11.40
CA PRO A 173 -2.34 2.36 10.03
C PRO A 173 -0.84 2.09 9.78
N ALA A 174 -0.55 1.09 8.98
CA ALA A 174 0.82 0.71 8.69
C ALA A 174 1.53 1.70 7.75
N THR A 175 2.84 1.81 7.93
CA THR A 175 3.76 2.26 6.89
C THR A 175 4.00 1.09 5.92
N ILE A 176 3.98 1.36 4.62
CA ILE A 176 4.12 0.35 3.57
C ILE A 176 5.40 0.59 2.77
N LYS A 177 6.17 -0.48 2.58
CA LYS A 177 7.25 -0.53 1.60
C LYS A 177 6.92 -1.58 0.54
N MET A 178 6.80 -1.13 -0.70
CA MET A 178 6.54 -1.95 -1.89
C MET A 178 7.77 -1.96 -2.81
N ASN A 179 8.10 -3.11 -3.35
CA ASN A 179 8.97 -3.28 -4.50
C ASN A 179 8.09 -3.78 -5.66
N ILE A 180 8.13 -3.10 -6.79
CA ILE A 180 7.22 -3.30 -7.91
C ILE A 180 8.02 -3.48 -9.19
N GLU A 181 7.73 -4.55 -9.90
CA GLU A 181 8.33 -4.87 -11.19
C GLU A 181 7.33 -4.59 -12.32
N PHE A 182 7.77 -3.79 -13.29
CA PHE A 182 6.99 -3.40 -14.47
C PHE A 182 7.53 -4.10 -15.71
N GLY A 183 6.70 -4.94 -16.31
CA GLY A 183 7.04 -5.81 -17.44
C GLY A 183 6.74 -5.24 -18.82
N ASP A 184 6.63 -6.14 -19.78
CA ASP A 184 6.32 -5.81 -21.17
C ASP A 184 4.87 -5.32 -21.36
N LYS A 185 3.92 -5.87 -20.59
CA LYS A 185 2.47 -5.62 -20.76
C LYS A 185 1.73 -5.24 -19.47
N GLY A 186 2.45 -5.07 -18.36
CA GLY A 186 1.78 -4.91 -17.08
C GLY A 186 2.67 -4.68 -15.88
N ILE A 187 2.03 -4.56 -14.74
CA ILE A 187 2.67 -4.78 -13.44
C ILE A 187 2.83 -6.30 -13.29
N ASP A 188 4.06 -6.79 -13.23
CA ASP A 188 4.36 -8.22 -13.22
C ASP A 188 4.35 -8.79 -11.80
N GLN A 189 4.95 -8.05 -10.87
CA GLN A 189 5.07 -8.46 -9.48
C GLN A 189 4.99 -7.28 -8.52
N ILE A 190 4.32 -7.48 -7.38
CA ILE A 190 4.42 -6.63 -6.19
C ILE A 190 4.89 -7.46 -5.00
N ALA A 191 5.95 -7.00 -4.35
CA ALA A 191 6.35 -7.47 -3.02
C ALA A 191 6.21 -6.30 -2.03
N ALA A 192 5.35 -6.44 -1.02
CA ALA A 192 5.12 -5.40 -0.03
C ALA A 192 5.32 -5.89 1.41
N LYS A 193 5.70 -4.96 2.29
CA LYS A 193 5.81 -5.16 3.74
C LYS A 193 5.09 -4.02 4.45
N ALA A 194 4.41 -4.36 5.55
CA ALA A 194 3.70 -3.41 6.42
C ALA A 194 4.28 -3.42 7.84
N TYR A 195 4.49 -2.23 8.42
CA TYR A 195 5.13 -1.99 9.72
C TYR A 195 4.62 -0.74 10.44
#